data_AF-A0A1U7SEQ2-F1
#
_entry.id   AF-A0A1U7SEQ2-F1
#
_cell.length_a   1.000
_cell.length_b   1.000
_cell.length_c   1.000
_cell.angle_alpha   90.00
_cell.angle_beta   90.00
_cell.angle_gamma   90.00
#
_symmetry.space_group_name_H-M   'P 1'
#
loop_
_entity.id
_entity.type
_entity.pdbx_description
1 polymer ?
#
loop_
_entity_poly.entity_id
_entity_poly.type
_entity_poly.pdbx_seq_one_letter_code
_entity_poly.pdbx_strand_id
1 'polypeptide(L)'
;MISTPCCEITLPACPRRRNTDWCIFQMLEDPDELAVLEEIQQELIFQEQLTIEEYEQSLQFDEKCLNAMLDGLDAGSKVICPVCKRNDLTVMSHLVLCQCGLHICTKGMTEQKLRSLLEDSLTEHGHRCLHNPEFSITSGMEEEASLLMSCLICDSWTVIL
;
A
#
# COMPACT_ATOMS: atom_id res chain seq x y z
N MET A 1 -61.07 71.03 1.24
CA MET A 1 -61.22 69.61 1.63
C MET A 1 -62.10 68.99 0.55
N ILE A 2 -61.71 68.07 -0.32
CA ILE A 2 -60.67 67.04 -0.36
C ILE A 2 -60.45 66.78 -1.88
N SER A 3 -59.30 67.12 -2.45
CA SER A 3 -58.18 66.20 -2.77
C SER A 3 -58.61 64.86 -3.40
N THR A 4 -58.49 64.75 -4.72
CA THR A 4 -58.39 63.49 -5.46
C THR A 4 -57.14 62.70 -5.07
N PRO A 5 -57.14 61.37 -5.25
CA PRO A 5 -55.88 60.66 -5.54
C PRO A 5 -55.98 59.78 -6.79
N CYS A 6 -54.91 59.82 -7.58
CA CYS A 6 -54.63 58.98 -8.74
C CYS A 6 -53.94 57.67 -8.33
N CYS A 7 -54.33 56.59 -9.00
CA CYS A 7 -53.59 55.38 -9.38
C CYS A 7 -52.69 54.69 -8.32
N GLU A 8 -53.21 53.57 -7.78
CA GLU A 8 -52.45 52.51 -7.11
C GLU A 8 -51.73 51.61 -8.13
N ILE A 9 -50.40 51.71 -8.19
CA ILE A 9 -49.53 50.58 -8.58
C ILE A 9 -48.39 50.56 -7.55
N THR A 10 -48.54 49.69 -6.56
CA THR A 10 -47.59 49.54 -5.45
C THR A 10 -46.42 48.65 -5.88
N LEU A 11 -45.28 49.25 -6.21
CA LEU A 11 -43.98 48.56 -6.19
C LEU A 11 -43.51 48.45 -4.72
N PRO A 12 -43.10 47.27 -4.22
CA PRO A 12 -42.64 47.15 -2.85
C PRO A 12 -41.25 47.78 -2.68
N ALA A 13 -41.11 48.53 -1.60
CA ALA A 13 -39.95 49.35 -1.27
C ALA A 13 -38.72 48.50 -0.91
N CYS A 14 -37.55 48.92 -1.40
CA CYS A 14 -36.26 48.29 -1.17
C CYS A 14 -35.69 48.66 0.23
N PRO A 15 -35.34 47.70 1.11
CA PRO A 15 -34.69 47.99 2.39
C PRO A 15 -33.15 48.05 2.23
N ARG A 16 -32.53 49.17 2.67
CA ARG A 16 -31.07 49.30 2.81
C ARG A 16 -30.55 48.46 3.98
N ARG A 17 -30.15 47.20 3.78
CA ARG A 17 -29.12 46.48 4.58
C ARG A 17 -28.78 45.11 3.97
N ARG A 18 -27.48 44.90 3.68
CA ARG A 18 -26.80 43.69 3.15
C ARG A 18 -27.37 43.11 1.84
N ASN A 19 -26.85 43.64 0.73
CA ASN A 19 -27.22 43.35 -0.66
C ASN A 19 -26.79 41.98 -1.22
N THR A 20 -26.02 41.16 -0.51
CA THR A 20 -25.50 39.90 -1.10
C THR A 20 -26.55 38.80 -1.17
N ASP A 21 -27.41 38.68 -0.15
CA ASP A 21 -28.32 37.54 -0.03
C ASP A 21 -29.55 37.68 -0.95
N TRP A 22 -29.96 38.92 -1.27
CA TRP A 22 -31.08 39.20 -2.19
C TRP A 22 -30.69 39.04 -3.66
N CYS A 23 -29.45 39.40 -4.04
CA CYS A 23 -28.97 39.20 -5.41
C CYS A 23 -28.84 37.73 -5.78
N ILE A 24 -28.38 36.88 -4.85
CA ILE A 24 -28.30 35.43 -5.06
C ILE A 24 -29.69 34.82 -5.24
N PHE A 25 -30.69 35.31 -4.50
CA PHE A 25 -32.08 34.85 -4.60
C PHE A 25 -32.74 35.22 -5.94
N GLN A 26 -32.41 36.39 -6.52
CA GLN A 26 -32.90 36.81 -7.83
C GLN A 26 -32.19 36.13 -9.01
N MET A 27 -30.90 35.78 -8.87
CA MET A 27 -30.18 35.01 -9.89
C MET A 27 -30.69 33.57 -10.03
N LEU A 28 -31.19 32.98 -8.94
CA LEU A 28 -31.80 31.64 -8.93
C LEU A 28 -33.22 31.60 -9.55
N GLU A 29 -33.80 32.73 -9.92
CA GLU A 29 -35.13 32.82 -10.55
C GLU A 29 -35.07 32.95 -12.08
N ASP A 30 -33.91 33.23 -12.69
CA ASP A 30 -33.76 33.27 -14.15
C ASP A 30 -33.58 31.84 -14.70
N PRO A 31 -34.55 31.30 -15.48
CA PRO A 31 -34.48 29.93 -15.98
C PRO A 31 -33.25 29.67 -16.87
N ASP A 32 -32.77 30.71 -17.57
CA ASP A 32 -31.61 30.60 -18.46
C ASP A 32 -30.30 30.51 -17.64
N GLU A 33 -30.14 31.28 -16.57
CA GLU A 33 -29.00 31.16 -15.64
C GLU A 33 -29.01 29.81 -14.89
N LEU A 34 -30.19 29.33 -14.49
CA LEU A 34 -30.31 28.04 -13.81
C LEU A 34 -29.91 26.86 -14.72
N ALA A 35 -30.29 26.90 -16.00
CA ALA A 35 -29.90 25.88 -16.96
C ALA A 35 -28.37 25.82 -17.17
N VAL A 36 -27.70 26.97 -17.20
CA VAL A 36 -26.23 27.04 -17.30
C VAL A 36 -25.56 26.45 -16.06
N LEU A 37 -26.10 26.70 -14.87
CA LEU A 37 -25.58 26.11 -13.63
C LEU A 37 -25.77 24.58 -13.59
N GLU A 38 -26.90 24.07 -14.09
CA GLU A 38 -27.14 22.63 -14.21
C GLU A 38 -26.18 21.96 -15.20
N GLU A 39 -25.89 22.59 -16.34
CA GLU A 39 -24.91 22.10 -17.31
C GLU A 39 -23.50 22.05 -16.70
N ILE A 40 -23.07 23.11 -16.00
CA ILE A 40 -21.79 23.14 -15.30
C ILE A 40 -21.72 22.04 -14.24
N GLN A 41 -22.80 21.84 -13.48
CA GLN A 41 -22.84 20.81 -12.45
C GLN A 41 -22.73 19.40 -13.05
N GLN A 42 -23.41 19.14 -14.17
CA GLN A 42 -23.33 17.86 -14.87
C GLN A 42 -21.93 17.61 -15.44
N GLU A 43 -21.30 18.62 -16.03
CA GLU A 43 -19.92 18.51 -16.52
C GLU A 43 -18.93 18.23 -15.39
N LEU A 44 -19.08 18.90 -14.23
CA LEU A 44 -18.22 18.65 -13.08
C LEU A 44 -18.36 17.22 -12.54
N ILE A 45 -19.58 16.71 -12.43
CA ILE A 45 -19.84 15.32 -12.00
C ILE A 45 -19.22 14.35 -13.01
N PHE A 46 -19.36 14.63 -14.30
CA PHE A 46 -18.81 13.78 -15.35
C PHE A 46 -17.27 13.75 -15.30
N GLN A 47 -16.62 14.90 -15.12
CA GLN A 47 -15.17 14.99 -14.98
C GLN A 47 -14.65 14.31 -13.71
N GLU A 48 -15.37 14.42 -12.59
CA GLU A 48 -15.02 13.71 -11.36
C GLU A 48 -15.07 12.20 -11.58
N GLN A 49 -16.13 11.70 -12.22
CA GLN A 49 -16.28 10.28 -12.53
C GLN A 49 -15.15 9.77 -13.44
N LEU A 50 -14.79 10.53 -14.48
CA LEU A 50 -13.66 10.18 -15.35
C LEU A 50 -12.33 10.16 -14.59
N THR A 51 -12.13 11.10 -13.69
CA THR A 51 -10.92 11.16 -12.85
C THR A 51 -10.81 9.90 -11.99
N ILE A 52 -11.92 9.50 -11.35
CA ILE A 52 -11.95 8.27 -10.55
C ILE A 52 -11.64 7.05 -11.42
N GLU A 53 -12.27 6.93 -12.59
CA GLU A 53 -12.04 5.82 -13.51
C GLU A 53 -10.58 5.72 -13.99
N GLU A 54 -9.93 6.85 -14.28
CA GLU A 54 -8.50 6.88 -14.65
C GLU A 54 -7.61 6.38 -13.51
N TYR A 55 -7.89 6.79 -12.27
CA TYR A 55 -7.18 6.31 -11.09
C TYR A 55 -7.39 4.82 -10.87
N GLU A 56 -8.62 4.32 -10.98
CA GLU A 56 -8.93 2.90 -10.83
C GLU A 56 -8.24 2.05 -11.91
N GLN A 57 -8.21 2.51 -13.15
CA GLN A 57 -7.48 1.85 -14.24
C GLN A 57 -5.99 1.80 -13.98
N SER A 58 -5.41 2.89 -13.47
CA SER A 58 -3.99 2.97 -13.10
C SER A 58 -3.66 2.00 -11.97
N LEU A 59 -4.49 1.98 -10.91
CA LEU A 59 -4.34 1.04 -9.79
C LEU A 59 -4.45 -0.41 -10.26
N GLN A 60 -5.40 -0.72 -11.15
CA GLN A 60 -5.56 -2.06 -11.69
C GLN A 60 -4.34 -2.48 -12.53
N PHE A 61 -3.71 -1.55 -13.24
CA PHE A 61 -2.47 -1.80 -13.96
C PHE A 61 -1.31 -2.10 -13.01
N ASP A 62 -1.14 -1.27 -11.98
CA ASP A 62 -0.10 -1.45 -10.97
C ASP A 62 -0.25 -2.80 -10.24
N GLU A 63 -1.47 -3.15 -9.86
CA GLU A 63 -1.80 -4.45 -9.26
C GLU A 63 -1.44 -5.61 -10.19
N LYS A 64 -1.82 -5.54 -11.47
CA LYS A 64 -1.47 -6.57 -12.46
C LYS A 64 0.04 -6.69 -12.64
N CYS A 65 0.77 -5.57 -12.62
CA CYS A 65 2.22 -5.56 -12.72
C CYS A 65 2.85 -6.24 -11.50
N LEU A 66 2.41 -5.89 -10.29
CA LEU A 66 2.86 -6.50 -9.05
C LEU A 66 2.59 -8.00 -9.02
N ASN A 67 1.38 -8.42 -9.40
CA ASN A 67 0.99 -9.82 -9.46
C ASN A 67 1.87 -10.61 -10.45
N ALA A 68 2.12 -10.06 -11.65
CA ALA A 68 3.00 -10.71 -12.61
C ALA A 68 4.45 -10.84 -12.11
N MET A 69 4.95 -9.85 -11.34
CA MET A 69 6.25 -9.96 -10.68
C MET A 69 6.24 -11.07 -9.61
N LEU A 70 5.18 -11.15 -8.81
CA LEU A 70 5.01 -12.18 -7.78
C LEU A 70 4.91 -13.59 -8.39
N ASP A 71 4.17 -13.76 -9.48
CA ASP A 71 4.09 -15.02 -10.24
C ASP A 71 5.47 -15.46 -10.75
N GLY A 72 6.33 -14.49 -11.13
CA GLY A 72 7.72 -14.74 -11.49
C GLY A 72 8.58 -15.23 -10.32
N LEU A 73 8.24 -14.90 -9.08
CA LEU A 73 8.89 -15.40 -7.87
C LEU A 73 8.32 -16.76 -7.40
N ASP A 74 7.04 -17.05 -7.65
CA ASP A 74 6.37 -18.29 -7.22
C ASP A 74 6.76 -19.52 -8.08
N ALA A 75 7.50 -19.32 -9.17
CA ALA A 75 7.94 -20.39 -10.09
C ALA A 75 8.90 -21.43 -9.47
N GLY A 76 9.30 -21.27 -8.22
CA GLY A 76 10.04 -22.30 -7.50
C GLY A 76 9.89 -22.12 -6.02
N SER A 77 9.38 -23.16 -5.34
CA SER A 77 9.36 -23.31 -3.88
C SER A 77 10.78 -23.42 -3.29
N LYS A 78 11.70 -22.54 -3.68
CA LYS A 78 13.08 -22.54 -3.25
C LYS A 78 13.24 -21.58 -2.07
N VAL A 79 14.26 -21.80 -1.28
CA VAL A 79 14.56 -20.96 -0.11
C VAL A 79 15.69 -20.02 -0.52
N ILE A 80 15.46 -18.72 -0.52
CA ILE A 80 16.52 -17.74 -0.80
C ILE A 80 17.55 -17.82 0.34
N CYS A 81 18.84 -17.82 0.00
CA CYS A 81 19.91 -17.89 0.98
C CYS A 81 19.90 -16.65 1.88
N PRO A 82 19.75 -16.82 3.21
CA PRO A 82 19.60 -15.68 4.12
C PRO A 82 20.92 -14.91 4.33
N VAL A 83 22.06 -15.54 4.04
CA VAL A 83 23.40 -14.92 4.15
C VAL A 83 23.67 -13.96 2.99
N CYS A 84 23.47 -14.41 1.73
CA CYS A 84 23.77 -13.57 0.56
C CYS A 84 22.57 -12.82 -0.01
N LYS A 85 21.35 -13.21 0.37
CA LYS A 85 20.07 -12.60 -0.05
C LYS A 85 19.90 -12.49 -1.58
N ARG A 86 20.60 -13.35 -2.33
CA ARG A 86 20.68 -13.28 -3.80
C ARG A 86 20.42 -14.62 -4.49
N ASN A 87 21.00 -15.69 -3.96
CA ASN A 87 20.95 -17.01 -4.59
C ASN A 87 20.03 -17.94 -3.79
N ASP A 88 19.37 -18.87 -4.47
CA ASP A 88 18.63 -19.94 -3.81
C ASP A 88 19.57 -20.93 -3.09
N LEU A 89 19.08 -21.49 -2.00
CA LEU A 89 19.66 -22.64 -1.34
C LEU A 89 19.34 -23.90 -2.11
N THR A 90 20.33 -24.77 -2.25
CA THR A 90 20.13 -26.16 -2.67
C THR A 90 20.09 -27.01 -1.40
N VAL A 91 18.93 -27.60 -1.11
CA VAL A 91 18.74 -28.43 0.09
C VAL A 91 18.70 -29.89 -0.30
N MET A 92 19.66 -30.64 0.20
CA MET A 92 19.74 -32.09 0.12
C MET A 92 19.53 -32.69 1.51
N SER A 93 19.21 -33.98 1.58
CA SER A 93 18.91 -34.68 2.84
C SER A 93 20.03 -34.58 3.89
N HIS A 94 21.26 -34.33 3.47
CA HIS A 94 22.44 -34.30 4.33
C HIS A 94 23.26 -33.02 4.19
N LEU A 95 22.80 -32.05 3.39
CA LEU A 95 23.61 -30.92 3.02
C LEU A 95 22.78 -29.73 2.54
N VAL A 96 23.14 -28.53 2.98
CA VAL A 96 22.57 -27.27 2.52
C VAL A 96 23.68 -26.43 1.91
N LEU A 97 23.46 -25.96 0.68
CA LEU A 97 24.47 -25.32 -0.16
C LEU A 97 23.96 -23.97 -0.68
N CYS A 98 24.88 -23.02 -0.89
CA CYS A 98 24.63 -21.83 -1.70
C CYS A 98 25.83 -21.49 -2.58
N GLN A 99 25.57 -20.89 -3.73
CA GLN A 99 26.61 -20.37 -4.63
C GLN A 99 27.44 -19.23 -4.02
N CYS A 100 27.01 -18.64 -2.90
CA CYS A 100 27.83 -17.68 -2.14
C CYS A 100 28.92 -18.34 -1.29
N GLY A 101 29.00 -19.68 -1.25
CA GLY A 101 29.95 -20.44 -0.45
C GLY A 101 29.40 -21.01 0.86
N LEU A 102 28.09 -20.85 1.14
CA LEU A 102 27.45 -21.51 2.27
C LEU A 102 27.45 -23.03 2.05
N HIS A 103 27.92 -23.78 3.05
CA HIS A 103 27.97 -25.23 3.04
C HIS A 103 27.78 -25.77 4.46
N ILE A 104 26.62 -26.39 4.73
CA ILE A 104 26.23 -26.87 6.06
C ILE A 104 25.81 -28.33 5.97
N CYS A 105 26.53 -29.20 6.66
CA CYS A 105 26.19 -30.62 6.76
C CYS A 105 25.00 -30.80 7.71
N THR A 106 23.97 -31.53 7.27
CA THR A 106 22.76 -31.77 8.07
C THR A 106 22.40 -33.26 8.09
N LYS A 107 21.40 -33.66 8.89
CA LYS A 107 20.88 -35.03 8.91
C LYS A 107 19.37 -35.01 8.71
N GLY A 108 18.90 -35.51 7.56
CA GLY A 108 17.48 -35.58 7.21
C GLY A 108 16.83 -34.22 6.97
N MET A 109 17.54 -33.29 6.32
CA MET A 109 16.99 -31.95 6.02
C MET A 109 16.17 -31.96 4.72
N THR A 110 15.07 -31.20 4.72
CA THR A 110 14.25 -30.98 3.53
C THR A 110 14.03 -29.49 3.34
N GLU A 111 13.72 -29.05 2.12
CA GLU A 111 13.42 -27.65 1.83
C GLU A 111 12.28 -27.11 2.71
N GLN A 112 11.24 -27.91 2.91
CA GLN A 112 10.11 -27.55 3.77
C GLN A 112 10.53 -27.37 5.22
N LYS A 113 11.32 -28.30 5.77
CA LYS A 113 11.80 -28.22 7.16
C LYS A 113 12.69 -27.01 7.37
N LEU A 114 13.60 -26.73 6.43
CA LEU A 114 14.46 -25.55 6.49
C LEU A 114 13.65 -24.26 6.42
N ARG A 115 12.65 -24.22 5.52
CA ARG A 115 11.74 -23.07 5.40
C ARG A 115 11.00 -22.80 6.70
N SER A 116 10.36 -23.81 7.28
CA SER A 116 9.66 -23.66 8.56
C SER A 116 10.59 -23.20 9.68
N LEU A 117 11.81 -23.74 9.77
CA LEU A 117 12.78 -23.30 10.78
C LEU A 117 13.15 -21.81 10.63
N LEU A 118 13.35 -21.34 9.41
CA LEU A 118 13.66 -19.93 9.14
C LEU A 118 12.45 -19.04 9.44
N GLU A 119 11.26 -19.43 8.98
CA GLU A 119 10.01 -18.70 9.19
C GLU A 119 9.67 -18.59 10.68
N ASP A 120 9.73 -19.70 11.42
CA ASP A 120 9.45 -19.74 12.85
C ASP A 120 10.42 -18.85 13.62
N SER A 121 11.72 -18.93 13.31
CA SER A 121 12.75 -18.13 13.97
C SER A 121 12.59 -16.63 13.70
N LEU A 122 12.30 -16.26 12.45
CA LEU A 122 12.05 -14.87 12.06
C LEU A 122 10.75 -14.34 12.68
N THR A 123 9.70 -15.17 12.75
CA THR A 123 8.40 -14.81 13.32
C THR A 123 8.53 -14.61 14.83
N GLU A 124 9.23 -15.51 15.54
CA GLU A 124 9.49 -15.36 16.97
C GLU A 124 10.27 -14.08 17.28
N HIS A 125 11.29 -13.77 16.47
CA HIS A 125 12.02 -12.51 16.57
C HIS A 125 11.11 -11.31 16.28
N GLY A 126 10.30 -11.39 15.22
CA GLY A 126 9.38 -10.33 14.78
C GLY A 126 8.36 -9.90 15.83
N HIS A 127 7.95 -10.80 16.72
CA HIS A 127 7.08 -10.47 17.86
C HIS A 127 7.73 -9.52 18.87
N ARG A 128 9.08 -9.48 18.92
CA ARG A 128 9.85 -8.68 19.89
C ARG A 128 10.56 -7.49 19.25
N CYS A 129 10.93 -7.61 17.98
CA CYS A 129 11.75 -6.63 17.27
C CYS A 129 11.39 -6.56 15.78
N LEU A 130 11.20 -5.35 15.27
CA LEU A 130 10.87 -5.09 13.85
C LEU A 130 12.12 -4.94 12.95
N HIS A 131 13.32 -5.04 13.52
CA HIS A 131 14.55 -5.00 12.73
C HIS A 131 14.81 -6.34 12.05
N ASN A 132 15.42 -6.30 10.86
CA ASN A 132 15.84 -7.51 10.18
C ASN A 132 17.08 -8.09 10.86
N PRO A 133 17.06 -9.36 11.31
CA PRO A 133 18.24 -10.01 11.84
C PRO A 133 19.27 -10.29 10.73
N GLU A 134 20.52 -10.42 11.13
CA GLU A 134 21.65 -10.81 10.29
C GLU A 134 21.91 -12.31 10.40
N PHE A 135 22.22 -12.93 9.27
CA PHE A 135 22.55 -14.35 9.19
C PHE A 135 24.04 -14.53 8.90
N SER A 136 24.68 -15.39 9.68
CA SER A 136 26.09 -15.72 9.55
C SER A 136 26.33 -17.22 9.66
N ILE A 137 27.50 -17.67 9.21
CA ILE A 137 27.92 -19.06 9.32
C ILE A 137 28.99 -19.13 10.40
N THR A 138 28.83 -20.03 11.35
CA THR A 138 29.86 -20.34 12.34
C THR A 138 30.58 -21.61 11.90
N SER A 139 31.89 -21.54 11.66
CA SER A 139 32.73 -22.72 11.41
C SER A 139 33.75 -22.86 12.54
N GLY A 140 33.61 -23.90 13.37
CA GLY A 140 34.63 -24.29 14.33
C GLY A 140 35.72 -25.14 13.67
N MET A 141 36.92 -25.15 14.24
CA MET A 141 38.03 -26.00 13.74
C MET A 141 37.73 -27.51 13.82
N GLU A 142 36.75 -27.91 14.65
CA GLU A 142 36.31 -29.31 14.82
C GLU A 142 34.77 -29.50 14.72
N GLU A 143 34.01 -28.40 14.57
CA GLU A 143 32.54 -28.43 14.55
C GLU A 143 31.99 -28.25 13.13
N GLU A 144 30.88 -28.93 12.85
CA GLU A 144 30.13 -28.78 11.60
C GLU A 144 29.63 -27.32 11.48
N ALA A 145 29.70 -26.76 10.28
CA ALA A 145 29.31 -25.37 10.07
C ALA A 145 27.83 -25.17 10.39
N SER A 146 27.51 -24.16 11.20
CA SER A 146 26.15 -23.88 11.66
C SER A 146 25.63 -22.56 11.12
N LEU A 147 24.31 -22.47 10.91
CA LEU A 147 23.65 -21.23 10.49
C LEU A 147 23.16 -20.48 11.73
N LEU A 148 23.64 -19.25 11.91
CA LEU A 148 23.29 -18.40 13.03
C LEU A 148 22.43 -17.22 12.56
N MET A 149 21.36 -16.94 13.30
CA MET A 149 20.59 -15.70 13.22
C MET A 149 20.95 -14.82 14.42
N SER A 150 21.26 -13.55 14.19
CA SER A 150 21.62 -12.59 15.24
C SER A 150 21.02 -11.22 14.98
N CYS A 151 20.63 -10.50 16.03
CA CYS A 151 20.10 -9.15 15.91
C CYS A 151 20.84 -8.21 16.88
N LEU A 152 21.48 -7.18 16.34
CA LEU A 152 22.28 -6.22 17.11
C LEU A 152 21.42 -5.23 17.92
N ILE A 153 20.10 -5.23 17.74
CA ILE A 153 19.20 -4.27 18.39
C ILE A 153 18.58 -4.84 19.66
N CYS A 154 18.18 -6.11 19.62
CA CYS A 154 17.57 -6.80 20.76
C CYS A 154 18.51 -7.84 21.39
N ASP A 155 19.77 -7.91 20.93
CA ASP A 155 20.80 -8.86 21.36
C ASP A 155 20.36 -10.34 21.32
N SER A 156 19.37 -10.65 20.48
CA SER A 156 18.91 -12.03 20.28
C SER A 156 19.87 -12.76 19.35
N TRP A 157 20.16 -14.02 19.67
CA TRP A 157 20.89 -14.92 18.79
C TRP A 157 20.27 -16.32 18.87
N THR A 158 20.17 -16.98 17.72
CA THR A 158 19.54 -18.30 17.58
C THR A 158 20.31 -19.11 16.54
N VAL A 159 20.71 -20.33 16.91
CA VAL A 159 21.27 -21.29 15.96
C VAL A 159 20.11 -21.98 15.24
N ILE A 160 20.10 -21.90 13.91
CA ILE A 160 19.05 -22.46 13.04
C ILE A 160 19.41 -23.89 12.62
N LEU A 161 20.69 -24.13 12.27
CA LEU A 161 21.22 -25.41 11.75
C LEU A 161 22.52 -25.77 12.44
#